data_AF-A0A2E0MUD9-F1
#
_entry.id   AF-A0A2E0MUD9-F1
#
_cell.length_a   1.000
_cell.length_b   1.000
_cell.length_c   1.000
_cell.angle_alpha   90.00
_cell.angle_beta   90.00
_cell.angle_gamma   90.00
#
_symmetry.space_group_name_H-M   'P 1'
#
loop_
_entity.id
_entity.type
_entity.pdbx_description
1 polymer ?
#
loop_
_entity_poly.entity_id
_entity_poly.type
_entity_poly.pdbx_seq_one_letter_code
_entity_poly.pdbx_strand_id
1 'polypeptide(L)'
;MNVDHTFEHRERIFQICNHLIDNKIPFWTEVRLNNGCIPDIVTPTHVITFIEVFGTETLDDFKSNKLAKYRAAGFELSDFKFVDCDSELLLQELW
;
A
#
# COMPACT_ATOMS: atom_id res chain seq x y z
N MET A 1 -13.24 2.71 -14.29
CA MET A 1 -12.40 1.76 -13.54
C MET A 1 -10.96 1.96 -13.98
N ASN A 2 -10.02 2.07 -13.05
CA ASN A 2 -8.60 2.22 -13.36
C ASN A 2 -8.12 0.96 -14.09
N VAL A 3 -7.50 1.13 -15.26
CA VAL A 3 -7.13 0.04 -16.17
C VAL A 3 -5.91 -0.74 -15.64
N ASP A 4 -5.21 -0.17 -14.67
CA ASP A 4 -3.94 -0.67 -14.15
C ASP A 4 -4.07 -1.69 -13.00
N HIS A 5 -5.28 -1.91 -12.46
CA HIS A 5 -5.51 -2.88 -11.37
C HIS A 5 -6.13 -4.16 -11.92
N THR A 6 -5.33 -5.23 -11.96
CA THR A 6 -5.79 -6.58 -12.26
C THR A 6 -6.74 -7.11 -11.16
N PHE A 7 -7.39 -8.25 -11.40
CA PHE A 7 -8.27 -8.85 -10.40
C PHE A 7 -7.48 -9.24 -9.15
N GLU A 8 -6.29 -9.81 -9.33
CA GLU A 8 -5.37 -10.30 -8.31
C GLU A 8 -4.90 -9.16 -7.40
N HIS A 9 -4.56 -8.00 -7.98
CA HIS A 9 -4.17 -6.81 -7.22
C HIS A 9 -5.30 -6.35 -6.29
N ARG A 10 -6.55 -6.32 -6.79
CA ARG A 10 -7.71 -5.91 -5.99
C ARG A 10 -8.09 -6.94 -4.93
N GLU A 11 -8.00 -8.22 -5.25
CA GLU A 11 -8.23 -9.31 -4.30
C GLU A 11 -7.25 -9.21 -3.13
N ARG A 12 -5.97 -8.94 -3.41
CA ARG A 12 -4.95 -8.73 -2.38
C ARG A 12 -5.26 -7.55 -1.48
N ILE A 13 -5.60 -6.39 -2.06
CA ILE A 13 -6.02 -5.21 -1.28
C ILE A 13 -7.20 -5.59 -0.37
N PHE A 14 -8.19 -6.29 -0.89
CA PHE A 14 -9.37 -6.71 -0.12
C PHE A 14 -9.00 -7.62 1.06
N GLN A 15 -8.10 -8.59 0.86
CA GLN A 15 -7.61 -9.46 1.92
C GLN A 15 -6.90 -8.68 3.04
N ILE A 16 -6.05 -7.72 2.68
CA ILE A 16 -5.35 -6.85 3.65
C ILE A 16 -6.38 -6.00 4.42
N CYS A 17 -7.34 -5.40 3.72
CA CYS A 17 -8.41 -4.62 4.33
C CYS A 17 -9.21 -5.43 5.36
N ASN A 18 -9.61 -6.67 5.04
CA ASN A 18 -10.29 -7.55 6.01
C ASN A 18 -9.43 -7.81 7.24
N HIS A 19 -8.13 -8.03 7.05
CA HIS A 19 -7.23 -8.22 8.18
C HIS A 19 -7.11 -6.96 9.07
N LEU A 20 -7.06 -5.78 8.48
CA LEU A 20 -7.07 -4.51 9.21
C LEU A 20 -8.38 -4.33 10.00
N ILE A 21 -9.52 -4.73 9.42
CA ILE A 21 -10.83 -4.73 10.10
C ILE A 21 -10.81 -5.66 11.33
N ASP A 22 -10.34 -6.90 11.16
CA ASP A 22 -10.30 -7.89 12.24
C ASP A 22 -9.42 -7.42 13.41
N ASN A 23 -8.35 -6.68 13.11
CA ASN A 23 -7.46 -6.09 14.11
C ASN A 23 -7.88 -4.70 14.60
N LYS A 24 -9.04 -4.19 14.14
CA LYS A 24 -9.58 -2.86 14.50
C LYS A 24 -8.64 -1.70 14.17
N ILE A 25 -7.90 -1.82 13.07
CA ILE A 25 -6.98 -0.80 12.58
C ILE A 25 -7.73 0.09 11.58
N PRO A 26 -7.86 1.40 11.83
CA PRO A 26 -8.43 2.32 10.86
C PRO A 26 -7.60 2.40 9.58
N PHE A 27 -8.25 2.32 8.42
CA PHE A 27 -7.60 2.50 7.13
C PHE A 27 -8.50 3.17 6.11
N TRP A 28 -7.89 3.62 5.02
CA TRP A 28 -8.55 4.19 3.85
C TRP A 28 -7.91 3.65 2.57
N THR A 29 -8.71 3.47 1.53
CA THR A 29 -8.24 3.13 0.17
C THR A 29 -8.60 4.26 -0.79
N GLU A 30 -7.96 4.29 -1.96
CA GLU A 30 -8.18 5.30 -3.01
C GLU A 30 -8.00 6.76 -2.53
N VAL A 31 -7.14 6.99 -1.53
CA VAL A 31 -6.87 8.32 -0.99
C VAL A 31 -5.95 9.07 -1.92
N ARG A 32 -6.35 10.26 -2.38
CA ARG A 32 -5.45 11.19 -3.05
C ARG A 32 -4.79 12.12 -2.05
N LEU A 33 -3.48 11.96 -1.87
CA LEU A 33 -2.68 12.82 -1.00
C LEU A 33 -2.38 14.17 -1.69
N ASN A 34 -2.06 15.20 -0.87
CA ASN A 34 -1.75 16.55 -1.37
C ASN A 34 -0.50 16.61 -2.26
N ASN A 35 0.41 15.63 -2.14
CA ASN A 35 1.58 15.49 -3.02
C ASN A 35 1.24 14.79 -4.35
N GLY A 36 -0.04 14.49 -4.59
CA GLY A 36 -0.54 13.83 -5.80
C GLY A 36 -0.37 12.32 -5.83
N CYS A 37 0.19 11.71 -4.78
CA CYS A 37 0.27 10.25 -4.65
C CYS A 37 -1.11 9.65 -4.32
N ILE A 38 -1.31 8.41 -4.75
CA ILE A 38 -2.48 7.59 -4.45
C ILE A 38 -1.95 6.24 -3.97
N PRO A 39 -1.69 6.06 -2.66
CA PRO A 39 -1.34 4.75 -2.11
C PRO A 39 -2.54 3.80 -2.20
N ASP A 40 -2.26 2.50 -2.29
CA ASP A 40 -3.31 1.47 -2.30
C ASP A 40 -4.10 1.46 -0.97
N ILE A 41 -3.39 1.48 0.16
CA ILE A 41 -3.98 1.51 1.51
C ILE A 41 -3.21 2.49 2.40
N VAL A 42 -3.94 3.31 3.17
CA VAL A 42 -3.41 4.22 4.19
C VAL A 42 -3.89 3.80 5.57
N THR A 43 -2.97 3.64 6.52
CA THR A 43 -3.21 3.26 7.92
C THR A 43 -2.61 4.31 8.87
N PRO A 44 -3.21 5.51 8.97
CA PRO A 44 -2.57 6.70 9.57
C PRO A 44 -2.36 6.64 11.08
N THR A 45 -2.96 5.67 11.78
CA THR A 45 -2.78 5.47 13.22
C THR A 45 -1.93 4.23 13.55
N HIS A 46 -1.42 3.52 12.54
CA HIS A 46 -0.58 2.34 12.69
C HIS A 46 0.89 2.71 12.55
N VAL A 47 1.80 1.91 13.14
CA VAL A 47 3.25 2.00 12.90
C VAL A 47 3.64 1.96 11.40
N ILE A 48 2.89 1.23 10.55
CA ILE A 48 3.03 1.29 9.10
C ILE A 48 1.98 2.25 8.57
N THR A 49 2.36 3.28 7.81
CA THR A 49 1.44 4.32 7.34
C THR A 49 0.82 3.98 5.98
N PHE A 50 1.59 3.33 5.11
CA PHE A 50 1.17 2.98 3.75
C PHE A 50 1.41 1.50 3.48
N ILE A 51 0.46 0.85 2.83
CA ILE A 51 0.64 -0.48 2.27
C ILE A 51 0.46 -0.36 0.76
N GLU A 52 1.49 -0.72 0.00
CA GLU A 52 1.51 -0.70 -1.46
C GLU A 52 1.54 -2.15 -1.95
N VAL A 53 0.55 -2.50 -2.77
CA VAL A 53 0.43 -3.84 -3.36
C VAL A 53 1.04 -3.81 -4.75
N PHE A 54 2.04 -4.63 -4.98
CA PHE A 54 2.71 -4.75 -6.26
C PHE A 54 2.06 -5.83 -7.11
N GLY A 55 1.69 -5.45 -8.34
CA GLY A 55 1.32 -6.39 -9.39
C GLY A 55 2.55 -6.74 -10.24
N THR A 56 2.90 -5.85 -11.17
CA THR A 56 4.11 -5.97 -11.99
C THR A 56 5.22 -5.01 -11.58
N GLU A 57 4.93 -4.09 -10.65
CA GLU A 57 5.88 -3.10 -10.14
C GLU A 57 6.87 -3.74 -9.18
N THR A 58 8.16 -3.39 -9.30
CA THR A 58 9.17 -3.79 -8.32
C THR A 58 9.41 -2.70 -7.29
N LEU A 59 10.07 -3.04 -6.18
CA LEU A 59 10.50 -2.05 -5.20
C LEU A 59 11.42 -0.97 -5.79
N ASP A 60 12.24 -1.33 -6.77
CA ASP A 60 13.14 -0.37 -7.42
C ASP A 60 12.38 0.57 -8.38
N ASP A 61 11.31 0.09 -9.02
CA ASP A 61 10.38 0.93 -9.75
C ASP A 61 9.68 1.93 -8.82
N PHE A 62 9.22 1.48 -7.65
CA PHE A 62 8.61 2.36 -6.65
C PHE A 62 9.59 3.45 -6.19
N LYS A 63 10.83 3.08 -5.86
CA LYS A 63 11.89 4.02 -5.44
C LYS A 63 12.20 5.05 -6.52
N SER A 64 12.23 4.62 -7.78
CA SER A 64 12.60 5.48 -8.91
C SER A 64 11.46 6.42 -9.32
N ASN A 65 10.21 5.95 -9.25
CA ASN A 65 9.07 6.66 -9.85
C ASN A 65 8.18 7.39 -8.83
N LYS A 66 8.08 6.89 -7.59
CA LYS A 66 7.10 7.35 -6.60
C LYS A 66 7.73 7.91 -5.33
N LEU A 67 8.80 7.28 -4.81
CA LEU A 67 9.36 7.61 -3.49
C LEU A 67 9.76 9.09 -3.35
N ALA A 68 10.26 9.73 -4.40
CA ALA A 68 10.62 11.16 -4.36
C ALA A 68 9.45 12.08 -3.98
N LYS A 69 8.22 11.77 -4.44
CA LYS A 69 7.02 12.55 -4.11
C LYS A 69 6.59 12.34 -2.65
N TYR A 70 6.75 11.13 -2.13
CA TYR A 70 6.50 10.82 -0.73
C TYR A 70 7.51 11.51 0.20
N ARG A 71 8.81 11.46 -0.15
CA ARG A 71 9.86 12.19 0.59
C ARG A 71 9.66 13.69 0.62
N ALA A 72 9.21 14.29 -0.48
CA ALA A 72 8.86 15.71 -0.50
C ALA A 72 7.72 16.07 0.47
N ALA A 73 6.89 15.09 0.85
CA ALA A 73 5.83 15.24 1.86
C ALA A 73 6.26 14.81 3.28
N GLY A 74 7.54 14.46 3.47
CA GLY A 74 8.10 14.08 4.78
C GLY A 74 7.98 12.59 5.13
N PHE A 75 7.60 11.73 4.18
CA PHE A 75 7.54 10.28 4.38
C PHE A 75 8.82 9.59 3.92
N GLU A 76 9.21 8.55 4.62
CA GLU A 76 10.37 7.71 4.33
C GLU A 76 9.97 6.29 3.97
N LEU A 77 10.94 5.49 3.48
CA LEU A 77 10.68 4.11 3.08
C LEU A 77 10.17 3.24 4.24
N SER A 78 10.52 3.58 5.49
CA SER A 78 10.03 2.90 6.70
C SER A 78 8.54 3.08 6.94
N ASP A 79 7.90 4.06 6.31
CA ASP A 79 6.46 4.27 6.43
C ASP A 79 5.65 3.30 5.56
N PHE A 80 6.32 2.49 4.74
CA PHE A 80 5.71 1.60 3.76
C PHE A 80 5.88 0.12 4.12
N LYS A 81 4.81 -0.64 3.91
CA LYS A 81 4.87 -2.09 3.69
C LYS A 81 4.57 -2.38 2.22
N PHE A 82 5.44 -3.17 1.60
CA PHE A 82 5.26 -3.63 0.22
C PHE A 82 4.79 -5.08 0.24
N VAL A 83 3.74 -5.38 -0.53
CA VAL A 83 3.12 -6.70 -0.60
C VAL A 83 2.96 -7.10 -2.05
N ASP A 84 3.44 -8.29 -2.42
CA ASP A 84 3.25 -8.85 -3.76
C ASP A 84 1.83 -9.43 -3.89
N CYS A 85 1.14 -9.22 -5.01
CA CYS A 85 -0.22 -9.75 -5.21
C CYS A 85 -0.25 -11.27 -5.46
N ASP A 86 0.85 -11.85 -5.95
CA ASP A 86 0.96 -13.25 -6.33
C ASP A 86 1.62 -14.12 -5.24
N SER A 87 2.24 -13.50 -4.22
CA SER A 87 2.85 -14.24 -3.10
C SER A 87 1.80 -14.76 -2.12
N GLU A 88 2.12 -15.78 -1.33
CA GLU A 88 1.29 -16.12 -0.16
C GLU A 88 1.20 -14.91 0.80
N LEU A 89 0.00 -14.57 1.27
CA LEU A 89 -0.21 -13.48 2.20
C LEU A 89 -0.01 -13.97 3.63
N LEU A 90 1.19 -13.78 4.17
CA LEU A 90 1.48 -14.02 5.59
C LEU A 90 1.06 -12.80 6.39
N LEU A 91 -0.20 -12.77 6.81
CA LEU A 91 -0.83 -11.63 7.50
C LEU A 91 -0.05 -11.15 8.74
N GLN A 92 0.57 -12.08 9.47
CA GLN A 92 1.44 -11.79 10.61
C GLN A 92 2.70 -10.98 10.28
N GLU A 93 3.06 -10.86 8.99
CA GLU A 93 4.23 -10.13 8.52
C GLU A 93 3.87 -8.74 7.99
N LEU A 94 2.61 -8.30 8.07
CA LEU A 94 2.19 -6.97 7.63
C LEU A 94 2.80 -5.83 8.49
N TRP A 95 3.45 -6.14 9.61
CA TRP A 95 4.14 -5.20 10.50
C TRP A 95 5.30 -5.84 11.26
#